data_AF-A0A2Z5K9D8-F1
#
_entry.id   AF-A0A2Z5K9D8-F1
#
_cell.length_a   1.000
_cell.length_b   1.000
_cell.length_c   1.000
_cell.angle_alpha   90.00
_cell.angle_beta   90.00
_cell.angle_gamma   90.00
#
_symmetry.space_group_name_H-M   'P 1'
#
loop_
_entity.id
_entity.type
_entity.pdbx_description
1 polymer ?
#
loop_
_entity_poly.entity_id
_entity_poly.type
_entity_poly.pdbx_seq_one_letter_code
_entity_poly.pdbx_strand_id
1 'polypeptide(L)' 'MANDPNPTLAQVRAIMRHADLATTGRYLNARVEDLFDALQQHYNRPRVERSFAPGYDPDDVKAVFGG' A
#
# COMPACT_ATOMS: atom_id res chain seq x y z
N MET A 1 -4.39 15.13 -2.94
CA MET A 1 -2.98 15.54 -2.71
C MET A 1 -2.83 16.85 -1.93
N ALA A 2 -3.87 17.68 -1.73
CA ALA A 2 -3.78 18.91 -0.92
C ALA A 2 -4.59 18.90 0.40
N ASN A 3 -5.36 17.85 0.69
CA ASN A 3 -6.30 17.80 1.84
C ASN A 3 -6.21 16.50 2.66
N ASP A 4 -5.18 15.67 2.46
CA ASP A 4 -5.01 14.47 3.28
C ASP A 4 -4.16 14.83 4.50
N PRO A 5 -4.70 14.78 5.74
CA PRO A 5 -3.92 15.05 6.94
C PRO A 5 -2.81 14.02 7.17
N ASN A 6 -2.86 12.85 6.51
CA ASN A 6 -1.89 11.78 6.64
C ASN A 6 -1.15 11.55 5.31
N PRO A 7 0.00 12.22 5.07
CA PRO A 7 0.75 12.02 3.85
C PRO A 7 1.24 10.57 3.72
N THR A 8 1.00 9.97 2.56
CA THR A 8 1.50 8.62 2.24
C THR A 8 3.03 8.60 2.16
N LEU A 9 3.65 7.43 2.42
CA LEU A 9 5.10 7.26 2.32
C LEU A 9 5.68 7.69 0.96
N ALA A 10 4.95 7.45 -0.13
CA ALA A 10 5.35 7.88 -1.47
C ALA A 10 5.38 9.42 -1.60
N GLN A 11 4.39 10.11 -1.01
CA GLN A 11 4.36 11.57 -0.98
C GLN A 11 5.48 12.14 -0.11
N VAL A 12 5.76 11.54 1.05
CA VAL A 12 6.88 11.95 1.90
C VAL A 12 8.20 11.83 1.14
N ARG A 13 8.42 10.72 0.41
CA ARG A 13 9.62 10.54 -0.43
C ARG A 13 9.72 11.60 -1.53
N ALA A 14 8.61 11.92 -2.20
CA ALA A 14 8.59 12.94 -3.23
C ALA A 14 8.90 14.34 -2.69
N ILE A 15 8.31 14.70 -1.54
CA ILE A 15 8.54 15.99 -0.86
C ILE A 15 10.00 16.11 -0.42
N MET A 16 10.56 15.05 0.18
CA MET A 16 11.96 15.03 0.61
C MET A 16 12.96 14.82 -0.54
N ARG A 17 12.47 14.55 -1.76
CA ARG A 17 13.28 14.24 -2.95
C ARG A 17 14.22 13.04 -2.73
N HIS A 18 13.78 12.07 -1.94
CA HIS A 18 14.54 10.87 -1.64
C HIS A 18 14.26 9.76 -2.65
N ALA A 19 15.29 9.43 -3.43
CA ALA A 19 15.25 8.30 -4.34
C ALA A 19 15.26 6.95 -3.59
N ASP A 20 15.97 6.86 -2.47
CA ASP A 20 16.04 5.66 -1.62
C ASP A 20 15.17 5.80 -0.37
N LEU A 21 14.45 4.73 -0.03
CA LEU A 21 13.65 4.63 1.18
C LEU A 21 14.51 4.71 2.45
N ALA A 22 15.73 4.15 2.43
CA ALA A 22 16.64 4.19 3.58
C ALA A 22 16.95 5.64 4.02
N THR A 23 17.01 6.57 3.06
CA THR A 23 17.22 8.00 3.33
C THR A 23 16.02 8.64 4.02
N THR A 24 14.80 8.26 3.64
CA THR A 24 13.57 8.71 4.33
C THR A 24 13.41 8.06 5.70
N GLY A 25 13.90 6.83 5.87
CA GLY A 25 13.91 6.08 7.14
C GLY A 25 14.49 6.86 8.32
N ARG A 26 15.50 7.71 8.07
CA ARG A 26 16.12 8.56 9.11
C ARG A 26 15.17 9.57 9.76
N TYR A 27 14.07 9.89 9.09
CA TYR A 27 13.08 10.87 9.53
C TYR A 27 11.74 10.24 9.89
N LEU A 28 11.58 8.94 9.63
CA LEU A 28 10.42 8.16 10.03
C LEU A 28 10.60 7.74 11.50
N ASN A 29 10.29 8.64 12.42
CA ASN A 29 10.21 8.31 13.85
C ASN A 29 8.82 7.74 14.17
N ALA A 30 8.54 6.51 13.70
CA ALA A 30 7.35 5.79 14.12
C ALA A 30 7.54 5.29 15.55
N ARG A 31 6.56 5.53 16.44
CA ARG A 31 6.57 4.89 17.75
C ARG A 31 6.26 3.41 17.59
N VAL A 32 6.70 2.58 18.53
CA VAL A 32 6.51 1.13 18.47
C VAL A 32 5.02 0.77 18.49
N GLU A 33 4.24 1.53 19.26
CA GLU A 33 2.79 1.40 19.36
C GLU A 33 2.12 1.67 18.00
N ASP A 34 2.53 2.72 17.29
CA ASP A 34 2.01 3.06 15.96
C ASP A 34 2.29 1.96 14.93
N LEU A 35 3.42 1.24 15.08
CA LEU A 35 3.75 0.11 14.22
C LEU A 35 2.81 -1.07 14.45
N PHE A 36 2.48 -1.38 15.70
CA PHE A 36 1.53 -2.44 16.02
C PHE A 36 0.13 -2.11 15.50
N ASP A 37 -0.32 -0.88 15.68
CA ASP A 37 -1.62 -0.42 15.18
C ASP A 37 -1.69 -0.48 13.65
N ALA A 38 -0.64 -0.03 12.95
CA ALA A 38 -0.56 -0.09 11.49
C ALA A 38 -0.55 -1.54 10.98
N LEU A 39 0.17 -2.44 11.68
CA LEU A 39 0.23 -3.86 11.34
C LEU A 39 -1.14 -4.52 11.51
N GLN A 40 -1.79 -4.26 12.63
CA GLN A 40 -3.12 -4.79 12.92
C GLN A 40 -4.15 -4.28 11.91
N GLN A 41 -4.13 -2.98 11.57
CA GLN A 41 -4.97 -2.42 10.51
C GLN A 41 -4.71 -3.07 9.15
N HIS A 42 -3.46 -3.35 8.81
CA HIS A 42 -3.10 -3.98 7.54
C HIS A 42 -3.68 -5.39 7.42
N TYR A 43 -3.52 -6.22 8.45
CA TYR A 43 -4.01 -7.60 8.43
C TYR A 43 -5.52 -7.72 8.64
N ASN A 44 -6.14 -6.74 9.32
CA ASN A 44 -7.60 -6.70 9.47
C ASN A 44 -8.31 -6.09 8.26
N ARG A 45 -7.58 -5.59 7.25
CA ARG A 45 -8.21 -5.06 6.03
C ARG A 45 -8.94 -6.20 5.31
N PRO A 46 -10.23 -6.04 4.96
CA PRO A 46 -10.97 -7.07 4.23
C PRO A 46 -10.26 -7.36 2.91
N ARG A 47 -10.18 -8.66 2.56
CA ARG A 47 -9.54 -9.09 1.32
C ARG A 47 -10.32 -8.48 0.15
N VAL A 48 -9.64 -7.68 -0.66
CA VAL A 48 -10.24 -7.12 -1.87
C VAL A 48 -10.53 -8.26 -2.83
N GLU A 49 -11.80 -8.42 -3.20
CA GLU A 49 -12.20 -9.41 -4.20
C GLU A 49 -11.55 -9.03 -5.54
N ARG A 50 -10.83 -9.99 -6.13
CA ARG A 50 -10.10 -9.75 -7.38
C ARG A 50 -11.12 -9.70 -8.51
N SER A 51 -11.49 -8.49 -8.94
CA SER A 51 -12.27 -8.29 -10.16
C SER A 51 -11.33 -8.23 -11.35
N PHE A 52 -11.62 -9.00 -12.39
CA PHE A 52 -10.94 -8.88 -13.68
C PHE A 52 -11.57 -7.74 -14.49
N ALA A 53 -10.80 -7.17 -15.43
CA ALA A 53 -11.29 -6.12 -16.29
C ALA A 53 -12.45 -6.63 -17.17
N PRO A 54 -13.47 -5.81 -17.44
CA PRO A 54 -14.59 -6.22 -18.29
C PRO A 54 -14.09 -6.57 -19.70
N GLY A 55 -14.47 -7.75 -20.21
CA GLY A 55 -14.07 -8.26 -21.53
C GLY A 55 -13.21 -9.52 -21.50
N TYR A 56 -12.75 -9.96 -20.32
CA TYR A 56 -12.11 -11.26 -20.14
C TYR A 56 -13.11 -12.28 -19.60
N ASP A 57 -13.10 -13.48 -20.17
CA ASP A 57 -13.85 -14.59 -19.63
C ASP A 57 -13.15 -15.09 -18.34
N PRO A 58 -13.88 -15.29 -17.23
CA PRO A 58 -13.31 -15.78 -15.98
C PRO A 58 -12.63 -17.16 -16.12
N ASP A 59 -13.06 -18.01 -17.05
CA ASP A 59 -12.45 -19.33 -17.28
C ASP A 59 -11.08 -19.21 -17.97
N ASP A 60 -10.92 -18.24 -18.87
CA ASP A 60 -9.62 -17.95 -19.51
C ASP A 60 -8.60 -17.45 -18.48
N VAL A 61 -9.06 -16.58 -17.58
CA VAL A 61 -8.22 -16.05 -16.51
C VAL A 61 -7.83 -17.15 -15.53
N LYS A 62 -8.75 -18.06 -15.20
CA LYS A 62 -8.46 -19.23 -14.36
C LYS A 62 -7.45 -20.17 -15.02
N ALA A 63 -7.51 -20.35 -16.34
CA ALA A 63 -6.57 -21.18 -17.08
C ALA A 63 -5.13 -20.62 -17.06
N VAL A 64 -4.96 -19.30 -17.08
CA VAL A 64 -3.64 -18.65 -17.04
C VAL A 64 -3.07 -18.55 -15.63
N PHE A 65 -3.89 -18.14 -14.66
CA PHE A 65 -3.38 -17.77 -13.34
C PHE A 65 -3.55 -18.85 -12.28
N GLY A 66 -4.40 -19.86 -12.50
CA GLY A 66 -4.75 -20.86 -11.49
C GLY A 66 -5.53 -20.21 -10.34
N GLY A 67 -6.75 -20.70 -10.09
CA GLY A 67 -7.67 -20.11 -9.10
C GLY A 67 -7.07 -19.83 -7.71
#